data_AF-A0A0D6L8K0-F1
#
_entry.id   AF-A0A0D6L8K0-F1
#
_cell.length_a   1.000
_cell.length_b   1.000
_cell.length_c   1.000
_cell.angle_alpha   90.00
_cell.angle_beta   90.00
_cell.angle_gamma   90.00
#
_symmetry.space_group_name_H-M   'P 1'
#
loop_
_entity.id
_entity.type
_entity.pdbx_description
1 polymer ?
#
loop_
_entity_poly.entity_id
_entity_poly.type
_entity_poly.pdbx_seq_one_letter_code
_entity_poly.pdbx_strand_id
1 'polypeptide(L)'
;MLRQMLSRIAFLCATKLHSFRVIRPPTALRMLSAKAAQEPPLKAVIVENEDDQAEEQIDYEKQLEALMPSEAVWKATPFKHHKKLKDIISELEIYAYMGTFIPKFLSDDDWFRLLNTTESVGERVSFLEYVAIKQRRQEKDKKKRSDRQERFLAELAKEKEKFERGEMGYGPDLYQLINNPMRNRKKIHATQGARVVSALRCNERPKIAFDLQYMFNEKHRVQSDLGNQLQYVIS
;
A
#
# COMPACT_ATOMS: atom_id res chain seq x y z
N MET A 1 8.83 25.23 39.77
CA MET A 1 10.10 24.48 39.62
C MET A 1 10.19 23.60 38.36
N LEU A 2 9.09 23.14 37.74
CA LEU A 2 9.15 22.33 36.50
C LEU A 2 9.71 23.04 35.26
N ARG A 3 9.53 24.37 35.13
CA ARG A 3 10.00 25.14 33.96
C ARG A 3 11.52 25.29 33.88
N GLN A 4 12.24 25.21 35.00
CA GLN A 4 13.71 25.31 35.02
C GLN A 4 14.40 23.96 34.75
N MET A 5 13.71 22.82 34.93
CA MET A 5 14.28 21.51 34.57
C MET A 5 14.18 21.22 33.07
N LEU A 6 13.11 21.65 32.40
CA LEU A 6 12.94 21.43 30.97
C LEU A 6 13.95 22.23 30.11
N SER A 7 14.37 23.42 30.55
CA SER A 7 15.38 24.19 29.81
C SER A 7 16.78 23.61 29.89
N ARG A 8 17.13 22.92 31.00
CA ARG A 8 18.43 22.25 31.16
C ARG A 8 18.55 20.98 30.30
N ILE A 9 17.45 20.26 30.07
CA ILE A 9 17.44 19.07 29.21
C ILE A 9 17.55 19.45 27.73
N ALA A 10 16.92 20.55 27.31
CA ALA A 10 17.04 21.06 25.95
C ALA A 10 18.46 21.55 25.61
N PHE A 11 19.15 22.17 26.57
CA PHE A 11 20.52 22.68 26.37
C PHE A 11 21.59 21.55 26.31
N LEU A 12 21.37 20.44 27.01
CA LEU A 12 22.25 19.26 26.98
C LEU A 12 22.11 18.42 25.70
N CYS A 13 20.99 18.52 24.98
CA CYS A 13 20.82 17.86 23.68
C CYS A 13 21.43 18.64 22.52
N ALA A 14 21.54 19.97 22.63
CA ALA A 14 22.07 20.83 21.56
C ALA A 14 23.60 20.83 21.45
N THR A 15 24.33 20.53 22.53
CA THR A 15 25.80 20.61 22.57
C THR A 15 26.53 19.33 22.14
N LYS A 16 25.81 18.25 21.82
CA LYS A 16 26.40 16.97 21.33
C LYS A 16 26.34 16.75 19.81
N LEU A 17 25.96 17.75 19.03
CA LEU A 17 25.85 17.64 17.57
C LEU A 17 27.14 17.96 16.78
N HIS A 18 28.28 18.18 17.44
CA HIS A 18 29.54 18.59 16.78
C HIS A 18 30.69 17.56 16.78
N SER A 19 30.38 16.27 16.74
CA SER A 19 31.42 15.24 16.55
C SER A 19 30.95 14.02 15.78
N PHE A 20 30.41 14.22 14.58
CA PHE A 20 30.39 13.17 13.56
C PHE A 20 31.51 13.39 12.55
N ARG A 21 32.69 12.81 12.84
CA ARG A 21 33.71 12.56 11.81
C ARG A 21 33.24 11.40 10.94
N VAL A 22 33.11 11.65 9.64
CA VAL A 22 32.90 10.62 8.62
C VAL A 22 34.19 9.83 8.48
N ILE A 23 34.21 8.60 9.00
CA ILE A 23 35.28 7.63 8.74
C ILE A 23 34.94 6.97 7.39
N ARG A 24 35.73 7.25 6.35
CA ARG A 24 35.69 6.50 5.08
C ARG A 24 36.52 5.23 5.23
N PRO A 25 35.98 4.03 5.00
CA PRO A 25 36.80 2.82 4.92
C PRO A 25 37.56 2.78 3.58
N PRO A 26 38.75 2.13 3.55
CA PRO A 26 39.60 2.08 2.38
C PRO A 26 39.04 1.16 1.29
N THR A 27 39.22 1.63 0.06
CA THR A 27 39.02 0.94 -1.21
C THR A 27 39.86 -0.34 -1.25
N ALA A 28 39.22 -1.49 -1.21
CA ALA A 28 39.87 -2.78 -1.49
C ALA A 28 39.23 -3.42 -2.73
N LEU A 29 40.07 -3.56 -3.75
CA LEU A 29 39.89 -4.32 -4.98
C LEU A 29 39.16 -5.65 -4.75
N ARG A 30 38.08 -5.86 -5.50
CA ARG A 30 37.57 -7.21 -5.79
C ARG A 30 37.25 -7.28 -7.29
N MET A 31 38.23 -7.76 -8.06
CA MET A 31 38.06 -8.14 -9.45
C MET A 31 37.70 -9.64 -9.53
N LEU A 32 36.74 -9.95 -10.42
CA LEU A 32 36.31 -11.26 -10.97
C LEU A 32 35.52 -12.13 -9.98
N SER A 33 34.38 -12.77 -10.26
CA SER A 33 33.62 -13.14 -11.47
C SER A 33 32.21 -13.49 -10.94
N ALA A 34 31.09 -13.01 -11.48
CA ALA A 34 30.38 -13.68 -12.56
C ALA A 34 29.21 -12.79 -13.05
N LYS A 35 29.05 -12.75 -14.38
CA LYS A 35 28.02 -12.04 -15.14
C LYS A 35 26.60 -12.55 -14.80
N ALA A 36 25.76 -11.69 -14.23
CA ALA A 36 24.31 -11.62 -14.47
C ALA A 36 23.77 -10.36 -13.76
N ALA A 37 22.84 -9.66 -14.40
CA ALA A 37 22.23 -8.38 -13.98
C ALA A 37 23.08 -7.11 -14.22
N GLN A 38 23.23 -6.75 -15.50
CA GLN A 38 23.30 -5.34 -15.88
C GLN A 38 21.87 -4.89 -16.24
N GLU A 39 21.20 -4.24 -15.30
CA GLU A 39 20.09 -3.35 -15.63
C GLU A 39 20.69 -2.06 -16.21
N PRO A 40 20.22 -1.55 -17.36
CA PRO A 40 20.69 -0.27 -17.89
C PRO A 40 20.19 0.88 -17.00
N PRO A 41 20.96 2.00 -16.90
CA PRO A 41 20.61 3.12 -16.05
C PRO A 41 19.33 3.81 -16.57
N LEU A 42 18.40 4.06 -15.64
CA LEU A 42 17.19 4.86 -15.82
C LEU A 42 17.57 6.23 -16.42
N LYS A 43 17.35 6.39 -17.73
CA LYS A 43 17.12 7.71 -18.31
C LYS A 43 15.84 8.24 -17.68
N ALA A 44 15.90 9.44 -17.12
CA ALA A 44 14.73 10.21 -16.75
C ALA A 44 13.89 10.43 -18.01
N VAL A 45 12.90 9.56 -18.20
CA VAL A 45 11.80 9.80 -19.13
C VAL A 45 10.94 10.84 -18.43
N ILE A 46 11.07 12.09 -18.90
CA ILE A 46 10.00 13.06 -18.78
C ILE A 46 8.81 12.38 -19.45
N VAL A 47 7.88 11.89 -18.64
CA VAL A 47 6.60 11.37 -19.12
C VAL A 47 5.83 12.61 -19.55
N GLU A 48 6.03 12.98 -20.81
CA GLU A 48 5.10 13.83 -21.52
C GLU A 48 3.74 13.14 -21.43
N ASN A 49 2.74 13.89 -20.97
CA ASN A 49 1.36 13.46 -20.95
C ASN A 49 0.91 13.34 -22.42
N GLU A 50 1.14 12.19 -23.04
CA GLU A 50 0.43 11.84 -24.25
C GLU A 50 -0.96 11.39 -23.82
N ASP A 51 -1.90 12.31 -24.06
CA ASP A 51 -3.33 12.08 -24.00
C ASP A 51 -3.70 10.91 -24.93
N ASP A 52 -3.91 9.73 -24.35
CA ASP A 52 -4.78 8.70 -24.91
C ASP A 52 -6.24 9.24 -24.88
N GLN A 53 -6.53 10.21 -25.74
CA GLN A 53 -7.88 10.50 -26.20
C GLN A 53 -8.05 9.76 -27.53
N ALA A 54 -8.19 8.44 -27.44
CA ALA A 54 -9.02 7.77 -28.43
C ALA A 54 -10.40 8.42 -28.26
N GLU A 55 -10.83 9.18 -29.27
CA GLU A 55 -12.20 9.68 -29.38
C GLU A 55 -13.12 8.45 -29.49
N GLU A 56 -13.40 7.80 -28.35
CA GLU A 56 -14.55 6.92 -28.25
C GLU A 56 -15.73 7.78 -28.66
N GLN A 57 -16.42 7.36 -29.72
CA GLN A 57 -17.64 8.01 -30.19
C GLN A 57 -18.68 7.81 -29.08
N ILE A 58 -18.72 8.75 -28.13
CA ILE A 58 -19.56 8.64 -26.94
C ILE A 58 -21.01 8.73 -27.40
N ASP A 59 -21.73 7.64 -27.23
CA ASP A 59 -23.17 7.60 -27.43
C ASP A 59 -23.84 8.44 -26.33
N TYR A 60 -24.09 9.70 -26.66
CA TYR A 60 -24.57 10.72 -25.74
C TYR A 60 -25.88 10.33 -25.05
N GLU A 61 -26.78 9.65 -25.77
CA GLU A 61 -28.06 9.20 -25.23
C GLU A 61 -27.86 8.17 -24.11
N LYS A 62 -26.94 7.21 -24.31
CA LYS A 62 -26.61 6.21 -23.27
C LYS A 62 -25.92 6.82 -22.06
N GLN A 63 -25.07 7.82 -22.29
CA GLN A 63 -24.38 8.50 -21.19
C GLN A 63 -25.36 9.30 -20.33
N LEU A 64 -26.31 9.99 -20.96
CA LEU A 64 -27.38 10.68 -20.25
C LEU A 64 -28.24 9.70 -19.45
N GLU A 65 -28.66 8.59 -20.04
CA GLU A 65 -29.45 7.56 -19.36
C GLU A 65 -28.75 7.05 -18.09
N ALA A 66 -27.44 6.82 -18.15
CA ALA A 66 -26.65 6.37 -17.01
C ALA A 66 -26.45 7.44 -15.92
N LEU A 67 -26.63 8.73 -16.27
CA LEU A 67 -26.53 9.83 -15.33
C LEU A 67 -27.86 10.14 -14.65
N MET A 68 -28.99 9.73 -15.22
CA MET A 68 -30.31 10.05 -14.68
C MET A 68 -30.53 9.49 -13.26
N PRO A 69 -31.28 10.21 -12.41
CA PRO A 69 -31.59 9.74 -11.08
C PRO A 69 -32.50 8.51 -11.13
N SER A 70 -32.24 7.54 -10.26
CA SER A 70 -33.09 6.37 -10.13
C SER A 70 -34.50 6.73 -9.62
N GLU A 71 -35.47 5.84 -9.83
CA GLU A 71 -36.81 6.03 -9.27
C GLU A 71 -36.81 6.16 -7.73
N ALA A 72 -35.82 5.58 -7.06
CA ALA A 72 -35.68 5.65 -5.61
C ALA A 72 -35.40 7.10 -5.16
N VAL A 73 -34.56 7.83 -5.90
CA VAL A 73 -34.28 9.25 -5.64
C VAL A 73 -35.56 10.07 -5.76
N TRP A 74 -36.37 9.84 -6.80
CA TRP A 74 -37.64 10.55 -6.98
C TRP A 74 -38.64 10.31 -5.84
N LYS A 75 -38.76 9.05 -5.39
CA LYS A 75 -39.68 8.66 -4.31
C LYS A 75 -39.21 9.17 -2.94
N ALA A 76 -37.90 9.15 -2.69
CA ALA A 76 -37.31 9.60 -1.42
C ALA A 76 -37.26 11.13 -1.30
N THR A 77 -37.18 11.85 -2.43
CA THR A 77 -37.12 13.31 -2.44
C THR A 77 -38.49 13.90 -2.10
N PRO A 78 -38.60 14.79 -1.08
CA PRO A 78 -39.87 15.46 -0.77
C PRO A 78 -40.36 16.27 -1.98
N PHE A 79 -41.68 16.32 -2.20
CA PHE A 79 -42.28 17.06 -3.33
C PHE A 79 -41.83 18.52 -3.47
N LYS A 80 -41.49 19.18 -2.34
CA LYS A 80 -40.96 20.55 -2.33
C LYS A 80 -39.63 20.68 -3.08
N HIS A 81 -38.83 19.63 -3.12
CA HIS A 81 -37.52 19.60 -3.76
C HIS A 81 -37.55 19.02 -5.18
N HIS A 82 -38.69 18.54 -5.68
CA HIS A 82 -38.81 18.04 -7.06
C HIS A 82 -38.55 19.13 -8.11
N LYS A 83 -38.88 20.39 -7.82
CA LYS A 83 -38.52 21.51 -8.71
C LYS A 83 -37.00 21.66 -8.81
N LYS A 84 -36.32 21.73 -7.66
CA LYS A 84 -34.85 21.80 -7.59
C LYS A 84 -34.20 20.61 -8.29
N LEU A 85 -34.76 19.41 -8.14
CA LEU A 85 -34.27 18.21 -8.81
C LEU A 85 -34.36 18.33 -10.35
N LYS A 86 -35.48 18.82 -10.88
CA LYS A 86 -35.63 19.08 -12.32
C LYS A 86 -34.63 20.13 -12.83
N ASP A 87 -34.41 21.19 -12.05
CA ASP A 87 -33.43 22.23 -12.40
C ASP A 87 -32.00 21.66 -12.41
N ILE A 88 -31.65 20.78 -11.46
CA ILE A 88 -30.34 20.11 -11.45
C ILE A 88 -30.19 19.15 -12.64
N ILE A 89 -31.27 18.46 -13.03
CA ILE A 89 -31.23 17.55 -14.18
C ILE A 89 -30.97 18.34 -15.47
N SER A 90 -31.64 19.47 -15.69
CA SER A 90 -31.40 20.29 -16.89
C SER A 90 -30.01 20.91 -16.90
N GLU A 91 -29.50 21.34 -15.75
CA GLU A 91 -28.10 21.77 -15.61
C GLU A 91 -27.12 20.63 -15.94
N LEU A 92 -27.43 19.41 -15.50
CA LEU A 92 -26.61 18.24 -15.76
C LEU A 92 -26.63 17.83 -17.24
N GLU A 93 -27.76 17.96 -17.94
CA GLU A 93 -27.85 17.74 -19.39
C GLU A 93 -26.94 18.71 -20.16
N ILE A 94 -26.96 20.00 -19.78
CA ILE A 94 -26.08 21.02 -20.35
C ILE A 94 -24.62 20.70 -20.02
N TYR A 95 -24.34 20.31 -18.77
CA TYR A 95 -22.99 19.94 -18.36
C TYR A 95 -22.48 18.69 -19.08
N ALA A 96 -23.32 17.69 -19.31
CA ALA A 96 -22.98 16.50 -20.08
C ALA A 96 -22.72 16.85 -21.56
N TYR A 97 -23.37 17.88 -22.09
CA TYR A 97 -23.13 18.34 -23.45
C TYR A 97 -21.84 19.17 -23.59
N MET A 98 -21.56 20.05 -22.62
CA MET A 98 -20.49 21.05 -22.72
C MET A 98 -19.24 20.74 -21.88
N GLY A 99 -19.33 19.79 -20.95
CA GLY A 99 -18.33 19.57 -19.92
C GLY A 99 -17.15 18.75 -20.40
N THR A 100 -15.95 19.08 -19.89
CA THR A 100 -14.71 18.35 -20.20
C THR A 100 -14.59 17.02 -19.45
N PHE A 101 -15.10 16.97 -18.22
CA PHE A 101 -15.02 15.80 -17.35
C PHE A 101 -16.41 15.39 -16.87
N ILE A 102 -17.01 14.47 -17.62
CA ILE A 102 -18.37 13.99 -17.35
C ILE A 102 -18.28 12.65 -16.60
N PRO A 103 -18.98 12.48 -15.47
CA PRO A 103 -19.10 11.17 -14.83
C PRO A 103 -19.71 10.13 -15.79
N LYS A 104 -19.39 8.86 -15.58
CA LYS A 104 -20.01 7.77 -16.35
C LYS A 104 -21.37 7.35 -15.79
N PHE A 105 -21.52 7.49 -14.48
CA PHE A 105 -22.76 7.20 -13.76
C PHE A 105 -22.81 8.06 -12.50
N LEU A 106 -24.00 8.25 -11.95
CA LEU A 106 -24.19 8.88 -10.64
C LEU A 106 -24.89 7.90 -9.71
N SER A 107 -24.40 7.76 -8.49
CA SER A 107 -25.08 6.96 -7.48
C SER A 107 -26.21 7.77 -6.82
N ASP A 108 -27.17 7.08 -6.20
CA ASP A 108 -28.24 7.74 -5.46
C ASP A 108 -27.69 8.66 -4.35
N ASP A 109 -26.59 8.28 -3.70
CA ASP A 109 -25.90 9.10 -2.69
C ASP A 109 -25.34 10.39 -3.30
N ASP A 110 -24.82 10.34 -4.52
CA ASP A 110 -24.31 11.52 -5.22
C ASP A 110 -25.48 12.47 -5.56
N TRP A 111 -26.63 11.92 -5.96
CA TRP A 111 -27.87 12.68 -6.18
C TRP A 111 -28.38 13.36 -4.91
N PHE A 112 -28.37 12.67 -3.77
CA PHE A 112 -28.74 13.28 -2.49
C PHE A 112 -27.76 14.38 -2.07
N ARG A 113 -26.47 14.26 -2.39
CA ARG A 113 -25.49 15.32 -2.14
C ARG A 113 -25.72 16.54 -3.03
N LEU A 114 -26.03 16.34 -4.31
CA LEU A 114 -26.39 17.42 -5.23
C LEU A 114 -27.64 18.18 -4.75
N LEU A 115 -28.63 17.45 -4.21
CA LEU A 115 -29.85 18.07 -3.69
C LEU A 115 -29.62 18.84 -2.38
N ASN A 116 -28.86 18.27 -1.45
CA ASN A 116 -28.81 18.76 -0.07
C ASN A 116 -27.59 19.63 0.24
N THR A 117 -26.47 19.43 -0.46
CA THR A 117 -25.18 20.03 -0.08
C THR A 117 -24.74 21.10 -1.05
N THR A 118 -25.13 21.03 -2.32
CA THR A 118 -24.76 22.03 -3.32
C THR A 118 -25.89 23.03 -3.54
N GLU A 119 -25.60 24.31 -3.28
CA GLU A 119 -26.56 25.40 -3.47
C GLU A 119 -26.30 26.12 -4.79
N SER A 120 -25.03 26.37 -5.12
CA SER A 120 -24.62 27.07 -6.35
C SER A 120 -24.34 26.12 -7.52
N VAL A 121 -24.55 26.61 -8.75
CA VAL A 121 -24.20 25.89 -10.00
C VAL A 121 -22.70 25.56 -10.02
N GLY A 122 -21.85 26.49 -9.58
CA GLY A 122 -20.40 26.27 -9.57
C GLY A 122 -19.95 25.14 -8.65
N GLU A 123 -20.62 24.96 -7.51
CA GLU A 123 -20.36 23.86 -6.58
C GLU A 123 -20.81 22.52 -7.18
N ARG A 124 -21.96 22.51 -7.87
CA ARG A 124 -22.45 21.32 -8.59
C ARG A 124 -21.48 20.88 -9.68
N VAL A 125 -21.01 21.80 -10.51
CA VAL A 125 -20.00 21.53 -11.54
C VAL A 125 -18.72 20.97 -10.91
N SER A 126 -18.20 21.63 -9.88
CA SER A 126 -16.98 21.17 -9.17
C SER A 126 -17.15 19.77 -8.56
N PHE A 127 -18.34 19.46 -8.05
CA PHE A 127 -18.67 18.14 -7.52
C PHE A 127 -18.73 17.09 -8.64
N LEU A 128 -19.37 17.38 -9.77
CA LEU A 128 -19.44 16.47 -10.91
C LEU A 128 -18.05 16.18 -11.49
N GLU A 129 -17.19 17.19 -11.62
CA GLU A 129 -15.78 17.01 -12.01
C GLU A 129 -15.03 16.09 -11.04
N TYR A 130 -15.21 16.30 -9.73
CA TYR A 130 -14.62 15.45 -8.71
C TYR A 130 -15.06 13.99 -8.86
N VAL A 131 -16.36 13.74 -9.09
CA VAL A 131 -16.90 12.39 -9.30
C VAL A 131 -16.31 11.76 -10.56
N ALA A 132 -16.26 12.50 -11.67
CA ALA A 132 -15.69 12.03 -12.94
C ALA A 132 -14.21 11.62 -12.79
N ILE A 133 -13.40 12.48 -12.16
CA ILE A 133 -11.98 12.21 -11.91
C ILE A 133 -11.81 10.97 -11.01
N LYS A 134 -12.62 10.86 -9.95
CA LYS A 134 -12.60 9.73 -9.04
C LYS A 134 -12.91 8.42 -9.77
N GLN A 135 -13.93 8.39 -10.62
CA GLN A 135 -14.29 7.22 -11.42
C GLN A 135 -13.16 6.83 -12.38
N ARG A 136 -12.60 7.80 -13.12
CA ARG A 136 -11.48 7.55 -14.05
C ARG A 136 -10.25 6.96 -13.34
N ARG A 137 -9.94 7.44 -12.13
CA ARG A 137 -8.85 6.88 -11.30
C ARG A 137 -9.13 5.44 -10.89
N GLN A 138 -10.35 5.16 -10.42
CA GLN A 138 -10.75 3.80 -10.03
C GLN A 138 -10.69 2.82 -11.20
N GLU A 139 -11.09 3.24 -12.41
CA GLU A 139 -10.97 2.41 -13.60
C GLU A 139 -9.52 2.13 -13.97
N LYS A 140 -8.65 3.15 -13.96
CA LYS A 140 -7.21 2.97 -14.18
C LYS A 140 -6.61 1.99 -13.17
N ASP A 141 -6.98 2.10 -11.90
CA ASP A 141 -6.49 1.20 -10.86
C ASP A 141 -7.04 -0.23 -11.02
N LYS A 142 -8.31 -0.38 -11.43
CA LYS A 142 -8.91 -1.68 -11.74
C LYS A 142 -8.20 -2.34 -12.93
N LYS A 143 -8.01 -1.61 -14.04
CA LYS A 143 -7.27 -2.09 -15.23
C LYS A 143 -5.85 -2.52 -14.85
N LYS A 144 -5.11 -1.70 -14.11
CA LYS A 144 -3.76 -2.08 -13.64
C LYS A 144 -3.76 -3.35 -12.78
N ARG A 145 -4.79 -3.56 -11.96
CA ARG A 145 -4.93 -4.77 -11.14
C ARG A 145 -5.29 -6.00 -11.98
N SER A 146 -6.23 -5.88 -12.91
CA SER A 146 -6.59 -6.96 -13.84
C SER A 146 -5.40 -7.34 -14.71
N ASP A 147 -4.74 -6.37 -15.33
CA ASP A 147 -3.58 -6.60 -16.20
C ASP A 147 -2.45 -7.33 -15.45
N ARG A 148 -2.20 -6.94 -14.20
CA ARG A 148 -1.21 -7.60 -13.34
C ARG A 148 -1.62 -9.03 -13.01
N GLN A 149 -2.91 -9.25 -12.72
CA GLN A 149 -3.43 -10.58 -12.41
C GLN A 149 -3.41 -11.50 -13.64
N GLU A 150 -3.79 -10.99 -14.82
CA GLU A 150 -3.74 -11.71 -16.08
C GLU A 150 -2.31 -12.09 -16.45
N ARG A 151 -1.36 -11.15 -16.33
CA ARG A 151 0.07 -11.45 -16.54
C ARG A 151 0.56 -12.55 -15.60
N PHE A 152 0.20 -12.46 -14.32
CA PHE A 152 0.56 -13.47 -13.34
C PHE A 152 -0.05 -14.84 -13.67
N LEU A 153 -1.31 -14.90 -14.08
CA LEU A 153 -1.98 -16.15 -14.47
C LEU A 153 -1.37 -16.74 -15.74
N ALA A 154 -1.03 -15.90 -16.72
CA ALA A 154 -0.38 -16.32 -17.96
C ALA A 154 1.05 -16.87 -17.69
N GLU A 155 1.81 -16.21 -16.82
CA GLU A 155 3.11 -16.72 -16.36
C GLU A 155 2.97 -18.03 -15.62
N LEU A 156 1.99 -18.14 -14.72
CA LEU A 156 1.73 -19.37 -13.96
C LEU A 156 1.33 -20.52 -14.88
N ALA A 157 0.51 -20.28 -15.91
CA ALA A 157 0.14 -21.30 -16.89
C ALA A 157 1.37 -21.85 -17.63
N LYS A 158 2.27 -20.96 -18.07
CA LYS A 158 3.54 -21.36 -18.71
C LYS A 158 4.42 -22.18 -17.76
N GLU A 159 4.51 -21.79 -16.49
CA GLU A 159 5.27 -22.54 -15.48
C GLU A 159 4.63 -23.90 -15.16
N LYS A 160 3.30 -24.00 -15.17
CA LYS A 160 2.57 -25.27 -15.03
C LYS A 160 2.85 -26.22 -16.20
N GLU A 161 2.81 -25.72 -17.43
CA GLU A 161 3.14 -26.53 -18.62
C GLU A 161 4.57 -27.07 -18.56
N LYS A 162 5.55 -26.27 -18.10
CA LYS A 162 6.93 -26.75 -17.86
C LYS A 162 6.96 -27.90 -16.85
N PHE A 163 6.25 -27.74 -15.74
CA PHE A 163 6.19 -28.76 -14.69
C PHE A 163 5.56 -30.07 -15.18
N GLU A 164 4.48 -30.00 -15.96
CA GLU A 164 3.82 -31.18 -16.55
C GLU A 164 4.72 -31.94 -17.53
N ARG A 165 5.63 -31.23 -18.22
CA ARG A 165 6.68 -31.85 -19.07
C ARG A 165 7.82 -32.48 -18.26
N GLY A 166 7.79 -32.40 -16.93
CA GLY A 166 8.85 -32.88 -16.04
C GLY A 166 10.03 -31.91 -15.88
N GLU A 167 9.89 -30.67 -16.32
CA GLU A 167 10.88 -29.61 -16.11
C GLU A 167 10.65 -28.89 -14.77
N MET A 168 11.60 -28.03 -14.37
CA MET A 168 11.49 -27.23 -13.15
C MET A 168 10.58 -26.01 -13.37
N GLY A 169 9.27 -26.18 -13.21
CA GLY A 169 8.29 -25.08 -13.16
C GLY A 169 8.14 -24.51 -11.75
N TYR A 170 8.10 -23.19 -11.61
CA TYR A 170 8.00 -22.51 -10.31
C TYR A 170 6.68 -21.77 -10.10
N GLY A 171 6.09 -21.87 -8.91
CA GLY A 171 4.83 -21.19 -8.60
C GLY A 171 4.07 -21.77 -7.41
N PRO A 172 2.88 -21.21 -7.09
CA PRO A 172 1.93 -21.86 -6.19
C PRO A 172 1.57 -23.26 -6.72
N ASP A 173 1.57 -24.25 -5.84
CA ASP A 173 1.35 -25.68 -6.15
C ASP A 173 2.38 -26.33 -7.11
N LEU A 174 3.48 -25.64 -7.42
CA LEU A 174 4.63 -26.13 -8.18
C LEU A 174 5.89 -26.12 -7.29
N TYR A 175 7.07 -26.26 -7.89
CA TYR A 175 8.32 -26.05 -7.14
C TYR A 175 8.36 -24.62 -6.58
N GLN A 176 8.60 -24.51 -5.28
CA GLN A 176 8.77 -23.22 -4.62
C GLN A 176 10.23 -22.96 -4.34
N LEU A 177 10.71 -21.78 -4.75
CA LEU A 177 12.00 -21.29 -4.31
C LEU A 177 11.93 -21.07 -2.81
N ILE A 178 12.65 -21.90 -2.05
CA ILE A 178 12.87 -21.70 -0.62
C ILE A 178 13.75 -20.47 -0.48
N ASN A 179 13.11 -19.30 -0.45
CA ASN A 179 13.79 -18.06 -0.14
C ASN A 179 14.22 -18.10 1.32
N ASN A 180 15.48 -17.76 1.60
CA ASN A 180 15.98 -17.64 2.96
C ASN A 180 15.03 -16.73 3.78
N PRO A 181 14.30 -17.29 4.77
CA PRO A 181 13.29 -16.54 5.52
C PRO A 181 13.92 -15.39 6.33
N MET A 182 15.24 -15.45 6.58
CA MET A 182 16.00 -14.43 7.29
C MET A 182 16.45 -13.26 6.39
N ARG A 183 16.16 -13.28 5.08
CA ARG A 183 16.52 -12.18 4.16
C ARG A 183 15.49 -11.05 4.13
N ASN A 184 14.24 -11.34 4.47
CA ASN A 184 13.15 -10.36 4.42
C ASN A 184 12.73 -9.93 5.83
N ARG A 185 13.15 -8.73 6.23
CA ARG A 185 12.87 -8.14 7.55
C ARG A 185 11.36 -8.10 7.88
N LYS A 186 10.49 -7.89 6.89
CA LYS A 186 9.02 -7.90 7.11
C LYS A 186 8.50 -9.29 7.48
N LYS A 187 9.00 -10.35 6.83
CA LYS A 187 8.62 -11.74 7.14
C LYS A 187 9.16 -12.19 8.51
N ILE A 188 10.36 -11.74 8.87
CA ILE A 188 10.93 -11.98 10.21
C ILE A 188 10.03 -11.37 11.28
N HIS A 189 9.68 -10.09 11.12
CA HIS A 189 8.79 -9.39 12.06
C HIS A 189 7.41 -10.02 12.16
N ALA A 190 6.82 -10.45 11.03
CA ALA A 190 5.55 -11.15 11.03
C ALA A 190 5.63 -12.50 11.78
N THR A 191 6.70 -13.27 11.56
CA THR A 191 6.93 -14.55 12.25
C THR A 191 7.16 -14.35 13.74
N GLN A 192 7.97 -13.35 14.12
CA GLN A 192 8.22 -13.00 15.52
C GLN A 192 6.95 -12.51 16.21
N GLY A 193 6.17 -11.64 15.55
CA GLY A 193 4.87 -11.19 16.04
C GLY A 193 3.89 -12.34 16.22
N ALA A 194 3.82 -13.28 15.28
CA ALA A 194 2.99 -14.47 15.39
C ALA A 194 3.39 -15.36 16.58
N ARG A 195 4.69 -15.51 16.85
CA ARG A 195 5.20 -16.23 18.04
C ARG A 195 4.79 -15.54 19.33
N VAL A 196 4.91 -14.22 19.42
CA VAL A 196 4.47 -13.43 20.59
C VAL A 196 2.97 -13.57 20.80
N VAL A 197 2.16 -13.44 19.75
CA VAL A 197 0.70 -13.60 19.84
C VAL A 197 0.32 -15.02 20.28
N SER A 198 1.02 -16.04 19.78
CA SER A 198 0.80 -17.43 20.19
C SER A 198 1.16 -17.64 21.67
N ALA A 199 2.25 -17.04 22.13
CA ALA A 199 2.66 -17.07 23.54
C ALA A 199 1.69 -16.30 24.45
N LEU A 200 1.06 -15.22 23.97
CA LEU A 200 0.03 -14.49 24.72
C LEU A 200 -1.30 -15.26 24.82
N ARG A 201 -1.60 -16.15 23.86
CA ARG A 201 -2.79 -17.00 23.90
C ARG A 201 -2.67 -18.13 24.93
N CYS A 202 -1.45 -18.59 25.17
CA CYS A 202 -1.15 -19.44 26.30
C CYS A 202 -1.12 -18.55 27.55
N ASN A 203 -2.09 -18.70 28.46
CA ASN A 203 -2.04 -18.01 29.77
C ASN A 203 -0.83 -18.44 30.63
N GLU A 204 -0.05 -19.41 30.16
CA GLU A 204 1.24 -19.78 30.72
C GLU A 204 2.38 -19.17 29.91
N ARG A 205 3.17 -18.33 30.59
CA ARG A 205 4.43 -17.82 30.05
C ARG A 205 5.43 -18.98 29.96
N PRO A 206 6.21 -19.11 28.86
CA PRO A 206 7.25 -20.13 28.80
C PRO A 206 8.24 -19.93 29.94
N LYS A 207 8.38 -20.96 30.78
CA LYS A 207 9.33 -20.96 31.90
C LYS A 207 10.61 -21.62 31.41
N ILE A 208 11.69 -20.85 31.37
CA ILE A 208 13.03 -21.38 31.10
C ILE A 208 13.70 -21.56 32.47
N ALA A 209 13.98 -22.81 32.83
CA ALA A 209 14.68 -23.15 34.06
C ALA A 209 16.14 -23.46 33.71
N PHE A 210 17.07 -22.82 34.41
CA PHE A 210 18.50 -23.15 34.34
C PHE A 210 18.85 -23.97 35.57
N ASP A 211 19.26 -25.22 35.37
CA ASP A 211 19.81 -26.04 36.44
C ASP A 211 21.31 -25.74 36.57
N LEU A 212 21.66 -24.99 37.62
CA LEU A 212 23.02 -24.56 37.91
C LEU A 212 23.59 -25.22 39.17
N GLN A 213 22.97 -26.31 39.65
CA GLN A 213 23.34 -26.93 40.92
C GLN A 213 24.81 -27.35 40.99
N TYR A 214 25.40 -27.76 39.86
CA TYR A 214 26.79 -28.20 39.77
C TYR A 214 27.77 -27.11 39.32
N MET A 215 27.30 -25.89 39.08
CA MET A 215 28.12 -24.80 38.53
C MET A 215 29.33 -24.48 39.42
N PHE A 216 29.17 -24.56 40.75
CA PHE A 216 30.24 -24.26 41.71
C PHE A 216 31.31 -25.35 41.81
N ASN A 217 31.03 -26.55 41.29
CA ASN A 217 31.99 -27.66 41.25
C ASN A 217 32.87 -27.62 39.99
N GLU A 218 32.51 -26.77 39.02
CA GLU A 218 33.23 -26.63 37.76
C GLU A 218 34.44 -25.70 37.84
N LYS A 219 35.33 -25.80 36.85
CA LYS A 219 36.51 -24.94 36.76
C LYS A 219 36.11 -23.48 36.52
N HIS A 220 36.84 -22.53 37.13
CA HIS A 220 36.58 -21.09 37.02
C HIS A 220 36.42 -20.58 35.57
N ARG A 221 37.16 -21.16 34.61
CA ARG A 221 37.01 -20.83 33.19
C ARG A 221 35.62 -21.16 32.65
N VAL A 222 35.12 -22.36 32.97
CA VAL A 222 33.79 -22.84 32.54
C VAL A 222 32.69 -21.98 33.19
N GLN A 223 32.86 -21.61 34.46
CA GLN A 223 31.96 -20.69 35.15
C GLN A 223 31.91 -19.31 34.47
N SER A 224 33.05 -18.77 34.07
CA SER A 224 33.13 -17.49 33.36
C SER A 224 32.49 -17.57 31.97
N ASP A 225 32.72 -18.66 31.24
CA ASP A 225 32.12 -18.87 29.91
C ASP A 225 30.60 -19.04 30.02
N LEU A 226 30.13 -19.78 31.02
CA LEU A 226 28.70 -19.95 31.32
C LEU A 226 28.05 -18.62 31.72
N GLY A 227 28.72 -17.80 32.52
CA GLY A 227 28.26 -16.45 32.88
C GLY A 227 28.07 -15.57 31.64
N ASN A 228 29.03 -15.62 30.71
CA ASN A 228 28.91 -14.91 29.42
C ASN A 228 27.76 -15.46 28.56
N GLN A 229 27.57 -16.77 28.54
CA GLN A 229 26.47 -17.40 27.80
C GLN A 229 25.10 -17.02 28.38
N LEU A 230 24.95 -17.01 29.70
CA LEU A 230 23.73 -16.57 30.37
C LEU A 230 23.43 -15.09 30.06
N GLN A 231 24.47 -14.24 29.97
CA GLN A 231 24.31 -12.85 29.56
C GLN A 231 23.70 -12.74 28.15
N TYR A 232 24.11 -13.58 27.20
CA TYR A 232 23.55 -13.62 25.85
C TYR A 232 22.11 -14.15 25.79
N VAL A 233 21.68 -14.94 26.78
CA VAL A 233 20.29 -15.42 26.85
C VAL A 233 19.36 -14.34 27.41
N ILE A 234 19.89 -13.43 28.24
CA ILE A 234 19.14 -12.31 28.82
C ILE A 234 19.05 -11.11 27.86
N SER A 235 20.10 -10.87 27.07
CA SER A 235 20.21 -9.74 26.12
C SER A 235 19.50 -9.97 24.79
#